data_AF-A0A6G0YYC2-F1
#
_entry.id   AF-A0A6G0YYC2-F1
#
_cell.length_a   1.000
_cell.length_b   1.000
_cell.length_c   1.000
_cell.angle_alpha   90.00
_cell.angle_beta   90.00
_cell.angle_gamma   90.00
#
_symmetry.space_group_name_H-M   'P 1'
#
loop_
_entity.id
_entity.type
_entity.pdbx_description
1 polymer ?
#
loop_
_entity_poly.entity_id
_entity_poly.type
_entity_poly.pdbx_seq_one_letter_code
_entity_poly.pdbx_strand_id
1 'polypeptide(L)' 'MTLRKIVNAPPYISNHTLHIYCNLKSIHDEAKRFYKKFHHRLSTLSNPLIKNLSSLTISGNPLRRLKRNWYRDLLH' A
#
# COMPACT_ATOMS: atom_id res chain seq x y z
N MET A 1 4.03 -14.18 13.24
CA MET A 1 2.67 -14.42 13.79
C MET A 1 1.66 -14.09 12.69
N THR A 2 0.77 -15.01 12.33
CA THR A 2 -0.25 -14.84 11.28
C THR A 2 -1.64 -14.68 11.91
N LEU A 3 -2.56 -13.92 11.29
CA LEU A 3 -3.92 -13.68 11.79
C LEU A 3 -4.62 -14.96 12.28
N ARG A 4 -4.50 -16.01 11.49
CA ARG A 4 -4.99 -17.36 11.78
C ARG A 4 -4.57 -17.92 13.16
N LYS A 5 -3.34 -17.67 13.61
CA LYS A 5 -2.86 -18.10 14.94
C LYS A 5 -3.51 -17.30 16.08
N ILE A 6 -3.90 -16.06 15.81
CA ILE A 6 -4.54 -15.18 16.81
C ILE A 6 -6.00 -15.60 16.99
N VAL A 7 -6.72 -15.89 15.90
CA VAL A 7 -8.14 -16.27 15.93
C VAL A 7 -8.37 -17.79 16.08
N ASN A 8 -7.30 -18.59 16.23
CA ASN A 8 -7.34 -20.06 16.26
C ASN A 8 -8.14 -20.67 15.09
N ALA A 9 -7.97 -20.11 13.89
CA ALA A 9 -8.82 -20.44 12.75
C ALA A 9 -8.44 -21.80 12.08
N PRO A 10 -9.42 -22.69 11.82
CA PRO A 10 -9.22 -23.96 11.11
C PRO A 10 -8.66 -23.83 9.67
N PRO A 11 -7.89 -24.81 9.15
CA PRO A 11 -7.22 -24.76 7.82
C PRO A 11 -8.15 -24.41 6.66
N TYR A 12 -9.40 -24.85 6.69
CA TYR A 12 -10.36 -24.60 5.63
C TYR A 12 -10.91 -23.16 5.55
N ILE A 13 -10.66 -22.31 6.57
CA ILE A 13 -11.10 -20.91 6.52
C ILE A 13 -10.16 -20.07 5.66
N SER A 14 -10.71 -19.42 4.64
CA SER A 14 -9.94 -18.56 3.75
C SER A 14 -9.40 -17.31 4.48
N ASN A 15 -8.24 -16.80 4.05
CA ASN A 15 -7.69 -15.55 4.59
C ASN A 15 -8.64 -14.37 4.34
N HIS A 16 -9.37 -14.37 3.23
CA HIS A 16 -10.37 -13.36 2.92
C HIS A 16 -11.48 -13.32 3.98
N THR A 17 -12.02 -14.48 4.35
CA THR A 17 -13.02 -14.61 5.42
C THR A 17 -12.48 -14.11 6.75
N LEU A 18 -11.23 -14.43 7.08
CA LEU A 18 -10.59 -13.95 8.31
C LEU A 18 -10.39 -12.43 8.33
N HIS A 19 -10.01 -11.83 7.21
CA HIS A 19 -9.87 -10.38 7.09
C HIS A 19 -11.20 -9.66 7.29
N ILE A 20 -12.28 -10.16 6.69
CA ILE A 20 -13.63 -9.61 6.86
C ILE A 20 -14.10 -9.78 8.31
N TYR A 21 -13.94 -10.98 8.88
CA TYR A 21 -14.36 -11.28 10.25
C TYR A 21 -13.66 -10.39 11.28
N CYS A 22 -12.35 -10.17 11.13
CA CYS A 22 -11.60 -9.28 12.00
C CYS A 22 -11.77 -7.79 11.66
N ASN A 23 -12.55 -7.45 10.62
CA ASN A 23 -12.69 -6.10 10.07
C ASN A 23 -11.31 -5.41 9.80
N LEU A 24 -10.33 -6.20 9.39
CA LEU A 24 -8.96 -5.74 9.16
C LEU A 24 -8.75 -5.46 7.69
N LYS A 25 -8.38 -4.22 7.39
CA LYS A 25 -7.97 -3.81 6.05
C LYS A 25 -6.82 -4.66 5.54
N SER A 26 -6.83 -4.96 4.25
CA SER A 26 -5.69 -5.59 3.61
C SER A 26 -4.47 -4.68 3.71
N ILE A 27 -3.28 -5.27 3.72
CA ILE A 27 -2.00 -4.54 3.63
C ILE A 27 -2.03 -3.62 2.39
N HIS A 28 -2.64 -4.08 1.30
CA HIS A 28 -2.80 -3.30 0.08
C HIS A 28 -3.62 -2.02 0.30
N ASP A 29 -4.74 -2.12 1.01
CA ASP A 29 -5.63 -0.97 1.27
C ASP A 29 -4.97 0.03 2.23
N GLU A 30 -4.31 -0.47 3.28
CA GLU A 30 -3.63 0.41 4.22
C GLU A 30 -2.43 1.09 3.58
N ALA A 31 -1.68 0.38 2.72
CA ALA A 31 -0.60 0.99 1.98
C ALA A 31 -1.09 2.01 0.94
N LYS A 32 -2.19 1.75 0.23
CA LYS A 32 -2.83 2.74 -0.66
C LYS A 32 -3.26 3.98 0.12
N ARG A 33 -3.87 3.80 1.30
CA ARG A 33 -4.28 4.90 2.19
C ARG A 33 -3.10 5.70 2.69
N PHE A 34 -2.06 5.03 3.17
CA PHE A 34 -0.84 5.67 3.67
C PHE A 34 -0.15 6.46 2.56
N TYR A 35 -0.02 5.86 1.37
CA TYR A 35 0.64 6.50 0.25
C TYR A 35 -0.12 7.72 -0.27
N LYS A 36 -1.46 7.66 -0.34
CA LYS A 36 -2.31 8.84 -0.63
C LYS A 36 -2.09 9.97 0.38
N LYS A 37 -2.07 9.65 1.68
CA LYS A 37 -1.85 10.64 2.75
C LYS A 37 -0.46 11.25 2.67
N PHE A 38 0.56 10.44 2.38
CA PHE A 38 1.94 10.89 2.18
C PHE A 38 2.04 11.82 0.97
N HIS A 39 1.50 11.41 -0.18
CA HIS A 39 1.52 12.21 -1.40
C HIS A 39 0.83 13.56 -1.20
N HIS A 40 -0.36 13.57 -0.59
CA HIS A 40 -1.08 14.82 -0.30
C HIS A 40 -0.26 15.76 0.60
N ARG A 41 0.30 15.25 1.70
CA ARG A 41 1.14 16.04 2.63
C ARG A 41 2.38 16.63 1.97
N LEU A 42 3.00 15.91 1.04
CA LEU A 42 4.17 16.42 0.33
C LEU A 42 3.80 17.42 -0.77
N SER A 43 2.63 17.24 -1.40
CA SER A 43 2.14 18.13 -2.45
C SER A 43 1.86 19.56 -1.96
N THR A 44 1.52 19.71 -0.68
CA THR A 44 1.26 21.01 -0.03
C THR A 44 2.52 21.74 0.42
N LEU A 45 3.70 21.12 0.34
CA LEU A 45 4.96 21.75 0.76
C LEU A 45 5.52 22.64 -0.34
N SER A 46 6.00 23.83 0.04
CA SER A 46 6.57 24.83 -0.88
C SER A 46 7.90 24.38 -1.51
N ASN A 47 8.63 23.46 -0.88
CA ASN A 47 9.93 23.03 -1.36
C ASN A 47 9.80 22.12 -2.63
N PRO A 48 10.34 22.54 -3.78
CA PRO A 48 10.20 21.81 -5.04
C PRO A 48 10.92 20.44 -5.04
N LEU A 49 12.02 20.29 -4.30
CA LEU A 49 12.73 19.00 -4.19
C LEU A 49 11.86 17.96 -3.49
N ILE A 50 11.14 18.38 -2.44
CA ILE A 50 10.24 17.50 -1.69
C ILE A 50 9.01 17.14 -2.54
N LYS A 51 8.49 18.10 -3.32
CA LYS A 51 7.40 17.85 -4.27
C LYS A 51 7.81 16.80 -5.33
N ASN A 52 9.06 16.85 -5.80
CA ASN A 52 9.58 15.86 -6.75
C ASN A 52 9.66 14.43 -6.16
N LEU A 53 9.89 14.29 -4.85
CA LEU A 53 9.85 12.97 -4.17
C LEU A 53 8.44 12.37 -4.15
N SER A 54 7.41 13.21 -4.20
CA SER A 54 6.01 12.77 -4.29
C SER A 54 5.57 12.42 -5.70
N SER A 55 6.40 12.67 -6.73
CA SER A 55 6.00 12.49 -8.13
C SER A 55 5.56 11.06 -8.46
N LEU A 56 4.54 10.96 -9.32
CA LEU A 56 4.01 9.70 -9.84
C LEU A 56 5.01 9.01 -10.78
N THR A 57 5.86 9.79 -11.44
CA THR A 57 6.78 9.35 -12.48
C THR A 57 8.21 9.74 -12.13
N ILE A 58 9.07 8.74 -11.94
CA ILE A 58 10.51 8.94 -11.95
C ILE A 58 10.91 9.18 -13.41
N SER A 59 11.60 10.28 -13.69
CA SER A 59 12.18 10.52 -15.02
C SER A 59 13.02 9.31 -15.45
N GLY A 60 12.68 8.70 -16.59
CA GLY A 60 13.36 7.51 -17.10
C GLY A 60 12.86 6.15 -16.60
N ASN A 61 11.76 6.10 -15.81
CA ASN A 61 11.07 4.90 -15.29
C ASN A 61 11.84 3.58 -15.50
N PRO A 62 12.86 3.30 -14.67
CA PRO A 62 13.76 2.20 -14.91
C PRO A 62 12.99 0.87 -14.91
N LEU A 63 13.42 -0.06 -15.77
CA LEU A 63 12.80 -1.37 -15.88
C LEU A 63 12.73 -2.05 -14.51
N ARG A 64 11.53 -2.43 -14.12
CA ARG A 64 11.28 -3.02 -12.81
C ARG A 64 11.69 -4.48 -12.84
N ARG A 65 12.69 -4.84 -12.02
CA ARG A 65 13.19 -6.22 -11.89
C ARG A 65 12.11 -7.23 -11.48
N LEU A 66 11.10 -6.80 -10.73
CA LEU A 66 10.01 -7.65 -10.25
C LEU A 66 8.67 -7.21 -10.82
N LYS A 67 7.85 -8.18 -11.26
CA LYS A 67 6.44 -7.97 -11.67
C LYS A 67 5.55 -7.75 -10.44
N ARG A 68 5.77 -6.62 -9.77
CA ARG A 68 4.99 -6.17 -8.61
C ARG A 68 4.47 -4.76 -8.88
N ASN A 69 3.22 -4.52 -8.53
CA ASN A 69 2.65 -3.18 -8.49
C ASN A 69 3.33 -2.44 -7.33
N TRP A 70 3.89 -1.27 -7.62
CA TRP A 70 4.47 -0.41 -6.60
C TRP A 70 3.36 0.45 -6.03
N TYR A 71 3.52 0.90 -4.78
CA TYR A 71 2.50 1.72 -4.12
C TYR A 71 2.16 3.01 -4.89
N ARG A 72 3.08 3.52 -5.74
CA ARG A 72 2.83 4.66 -6.63
C ARG A 72 1.76 4.37 -7.69
N ASP A 73 1.74 3.16 -8.23
CA ASP A 73 0.76 2.77 -9.26
C ASP A 73 -0.66 2.69 -8.70
N LEU A 74 -0.79 2.63 -7.37
CA LEU A 74 -2.07 2.54 -6.67
C LEU A 74 -2.74 3.91 -6.46
N LEU A 75 -2.09 5.01 -6.86
CA LEU A 75 -2.65 6.36 -6.76
C LEU A 75 -3.72 6.67 -7.80
N HIS A 76 -3.74 5.94 -8.91
CA HIS A 76 -4.82 5.98 -9.90
C HIS A 76 -6.11 5.32 -9.40
#